data_AF-A0A1D1ZL90-F1
#
_entry.id   AF-A0A1D1ZL90-F1
#
_cell.length_a   1.000
_cell.length_b   1.000
_cell.length_c   1.000
_cell.angle_alpha   90.00
_cell.angle_beta   90.00
_cell.angle_gamma   90.00
#
_symmetry.space_group_name_H-M   'P 1'
#
loop_
_entity.id
_entity.type
_entity.pdbx_description
1 polymer ?
#
loop_
_entity_poly.entity_id
_entity_poly.type
_entity_poly.pdbx_seq_one_letter_code
_entity_poly.pdbx_strand_id
1 'polypeptide(L)'
;MKSPSPSSSSSSGSFPSSPLATLATAEKIALLLLPLLLLVLICAINFPDEVHLPRLLSPGGSLLSGSSAEGIPTPPPRPEFRLLMGVLTLADRYEERHRLRLLHQLQPPVPAEIDVRFVLCNLTTDEQRVLVALEIMRYDDIIVLHCWENMNSGKTYAFFSSLPELFRGTSGEGSKPYDFVMKTDDDTYFRFPELVESLRRQPREDLYWG
;
A
#
# COMPACT_ATOMS: atom_id res chain seq x y z
N MET A 1 50.26 59.53 63.37
CA MET A 1 49.67 60.45 62.37
C MET A 1 48.27 59.95 62.03
N LYS A 2 47.30 60.80 62.32
CA LYS A 2 45.92 60.94 61.80
C LYS A 2 45.29 59.82 60.94
N SER A 3 44.16 59.32 61.43
CA SER A 3 43.05 58.65 60.74
C SER A 3 42.51 59.44 59.52
N PRO A 4 41.78 58.84 58.55
CA PRO A 4 40.37 58.50 58.77
C PRO A 4 39.82 57.19 58.14
N SER A 5 38.66 56.87 58.70
CA SER A 5 37.56 55.91 58.50
C SER A 5 37.08 55.54 57.08
N PRO A 6 36.31 54.43 56.97
CA PRO A 6 35.77 53.91 55.70
C PRO A 6 34.41 54.55 55.35
N SER A 7 34.20 54.86 54.08
CA SER A 7 32.89 55.26 53.53
C SER A 7 32.28 54.10 52.74
N SER A 8 31.19 53.56 53.27
CA SER A 8 30.27 52.64 52.61
C SER A 8 29.43 53.38 51.56
N SER A 9 29.52 52.99 50.29
CA SER A 9 28.54 53.33 49.25
C SER A 9 27.86 52.06 48.76
N SER A 10 26.60 51.89 49.17
CA SER A 10 25.69 50.87 48.67
C SER A 10 25.18 51.29 47.29
N SER A 11 25.74 50.73 46.21
CA SER A 11 25.16 50.84 44.88
C SER A 11 24.25 49.63 44.62
N SER A 12 22.95 49.82 44.76
CA SER A 12 21.92 48.88 44.32
C SER A 12 21.89 48.86 42.79
N GLY A 13 22.68 47.97 42.19
CA GLY A 13 22.61 47.66 40.77
C GLY A 13 21.40 46.77 40.51
N SER A 14 20.31 47.36 40.05
CA SER A 14 19.13 46.65 39.55
C SER A 14 19.47 45.96 38.24
N PHE A 15 19.43 44.62 38.22
CA PHE A 15 19.47 43.84 36.99
C PHE A 15 18.21 44.14 36.16
N PRO A 16 18.32 44.54 34.88
CA PRO A 16 17.15 44.63 34.02
C PRO A 16 16.66 43.21 33.71
N SER A 17 15.51 42.85 34.27
CA SER A 17 14.74 41.69 33.84
C SER A 17 14.30 41.89 32.40
N SER A 18 14.88 41.12 31.48
CA SER A 18 14.44 41.04 30.09
C SER A 18 12.95 40.72 30.05
N PRO A 19 12.10 41.47 29.32
CA PRO A 19 10.73 41.05 29.11
C PRO A 19 10.76 39.79 28.24
N LEU A 20 10.27 38.69 28.79
CA LEU A 20 9.92 37.50 28.03
C LEU A 20 8.96 37.96 26.93
N ALA A 21 9.43 37.98 25.68
CA ALA A 21 8.65 38.47 24.55
C ALA A 21 7.35 37.68 24.47
N THR A 22 6.24 38.31 24.87
CA THR A 22 4.89 37.78 24.66
C THR A 22 4.61 37.85 23.17
N LEU A 23 4.93 36.75 22.49
CA LEU A 23 4.68 36.55 21.07
C LEU A 23 3.19 36.83 20.78
N ALA A 24 2.93 37.68 19.79
CA ALA A 24 1.58 38.10 19.46
C ALA A 24 0.71 36.89 19.09
N THR A 25 -0.60 36.94 19.38
CA THR A 25 -1.52 35.83 19.08
C THR A 25 -1.46 35.38 17.63
N ALA A 26 -1.21 36.32 16.70
CA ALA A 26 -1.03 36.06 15.27
C ALA A 26 0.21 35.22 14.95
N GLU A 27 1.34 35.42 15.63
CA GLU A 27 2.57 34.65 15.41
C GLU A 27 2.44 33.22 15.95
N LYS A 28 1.70 33.04 17.06
CA LYS A 28 1.37 31.70 17.58
C LYS A 28 0.44 30.94 16.64
N ILE A 29 -0.53 31.63 16.05
CA ILE A 29 -1.42 31.07 15.03
C ILE A 29 -0.61 30.71 13.78
N ALA A 30 0.31 31.56 13.32
CA ALA A 30 1.19 31.26 12.19
C ALA A 30 2.07 30.03 12.44
N LEU A 31 2.65 29.89 13.65
CA LEU A 31 3.44 28.73 14.05
C LEU A 31 2.62 27.42 14.11
N LEU A 32 1.30 27.50 14.32
CA LEU A 32 0.41 26.34 14.31
C LEU A 32 -0.10 26.02 12.89
N LEU A 33 -0.43 27.04 12.10
CA LEU A 33 -1.00 26.88 10.76
C LEU A 33 0.05 26.48 9.72
N LEU A 34 1.30 26.95 9.87
CA LEU A 34 2.39 26.59 8.97
C LEU A 34 2.65 25.07 8.91
N PRO A 35 2.87 24.35 10.03
CA PRO A 35 3.08 22.90 9.98
C PRO A 35 1.83 22.14 9.53
N LEU A 36 0.63 22.65 9.86
CA LEU A 36 -0.63 22.05 9.41
C LEU A 36 -0.80 22.17 7.88
N LEU A 37 -0.50 23.33 7.32
CA LEU A 37 -0.51 23.57 5.87
C LEU A 37 0.52 22.67 5.17
N LEU A 38 1.72 22.56 5.73
CA LEU A 38 2.79 21.74 5.18
C LEU A 38 2.41 20.26 5.20
N LEU A 39 1.77 19.79 6.29
CA LEU A 39 1.23 18.43 6.39
C LEU A 39 0.15 18.17 5.33
N VAL A 40 -0.81 19.09 5.16
CA VAL A 40 -1.87 18.98 4.13
C VAL A 40 -1.26 18.92 2.74
N LEU A 41 -0.23 19.71 2.47
CA LEU A 41 0.45 19.76 1.18
C LEU A 41 1.22 18.47 0.90
N ILE A 42 1.89 17.91 1.91
CA ILE A 42 2.53 16.57 1.83
C ILE A 42 1.48 15.50 1.55
N CYS A 43 0.34 15.52 2.27
CA CYS A 43 -0.73 14.56 2.04
C CYS A 43 -1.32 14.67 0.63
N ALA A 44 -1.56 15.88 0.13
CA ALA A 44 -2.09 16.09 -1.22
C ALA A 44 -1.15 15.62 -2.34
N ILE A 45 0.17 15.74 -2.15
CA ILE A 45 1.16 15.26 -3.12
C ILE A 45 1.27 13.73 -3.11
N ASN A 46 1.23 13.10 -1.93
CA ASN A 46 1.46 11.66 -1.79
C ASN A 46 0.20 10.80 -1.93
N PHE A 47 -0.99 11.39 -1.74
CA PHE A 47 -2.28 10.70 -1.79
C PHE A 47 -3.29 11.41 -2.70
N PRO A 48 -2.96 11.68 -3.98
CA PRO A 48 -3.82 12.47 -4.86
C PRO A 48 -5.22 11.86 -5.05
N ASP A 49 -5.32 10.52 -5.01
CA ASP A 49 -6.58 9.80 -5.23
C ASP A 49 -7.50 9.75 -3.99
N GLU A 50 -6.99 10.00 -2.78
CA GLU A 50 -7.79 9.98 -1.53
C GLU A 50 -8.34 11.37 -1.14
N VAL A 51 -7.84 12.46 -1.74
CA VAL A 51 -8.32 13.83 -1.47
C VAL A 51 -9.50 14.23 -2.36
N HIS A 52 -10.13 13.27 -3.06
CA HIS A 52 -11.39 13.47 -3.77
C HIS A 52 -12.54 13.66 -2.77
N LEU A 53 -12.67 14.86 -2.19
CA LEU A 53 -13.94 15.35 -1.66
C LEU A 53 -14.97 15.33 -2.79
N PRO A 54 -16.00 14.47 -2.78
CA PRO A 54 -17.00 14.47 -3.83
C PRO A 54 -17.76 15.79 -3.79
N ARG A 55 -17.51 16.61 -4.82
CA ARG A 55 -18.34 17.69 -5.36
C ARG A 55 -19.59 18.04 -4.55
N LEU A 56 -19.45 19.01 -3.63
CA LEU A 56 -20.62 19.66 -3.00
C LEU A 56 -20.82 21.12 -3.41
N LEU A 57 -20.04 21.64 -4.36
CA LEU A 57 -20.25 22.98 -4.92
C LEU A 57 -19.95 22.97 -6.42
N SER A 58 -20.98 22.69 -7.23
CA SER A 58 -21.00 23.16 -8.62
C SER A 58 -22.25 24.04 -8.79
N PRO A 59 -22.11 25.37 -8.80
CA PRO A 59 -23.20 26.28 -9.12
C PRO A 59 -23.31 26.41 -10.64
N GLY A 60 -24.41 25.91 -11.20
CA GLY A 60 -25.09 26.40 -12.41
C GLY A 60 -24.35 26.30 -13.76
N GLY A 61 -24.97 25.67 -14.74
CA GLY A 61 -24.60 25.90 -16.14
C GLY A 61 -25.10 24.92 -17.19
N SER A 62 -26.36 25.11 -17.60
CA SER A 62 -26.92 24.86 -18.95
C SER A 62 -26.95 23.47 -19.58
N LEU A 63 -28.20 23.02 -19.75
CA LEU A 63 -28.73 22.25 -20.86
C LEU A 63 -28.31 22.83 -22.21
N LEU A 64 -27.53 22.09 -23.01
CA LEU A 64 -27.71 22.03 -24.46
C LEU A 64 -27.34 20.63 -24.97
N SER A 65 -28.34 20.05 -25.63
CA SER A 65 -28.33 18.78 -26.32
C SER A 65 -27.31 18.76 -27.45
N GLY A 66 -26.34 17.86 -27.34
CA GLY A 66 -25.55 17.36 -28.47
C GLY A 66 -25.77 15.85 -28.54
N SER A 67 -26.69 15.43 -29.40
CA SER A 67 -26.93 14.01 -29.73
C SER A 67 -25.68 13.44 -30.42
N SER A 68 -24.67 13.07 -29.65
CA SER A 68 -23.73 12.03 -30.05
C SER A 68 -24.31 10.73 -29.52
N ALA A 69 -24.58 9.78 -30.41
CA ALA A 69 -24.91 8.43 -30.02
C ALA A 69 -23.71 7.87 -29.22
N GLU A 70 -23.75 8.04 -27.90
CA GLU A 70 -22.95 7.26 -26.97
C GLU A 70 -23.32 5.80 -27.25
N GLY A 71 -22.42 5.12 -27.96
CA GLY A 71 -22.41 3.67 -27.97
C GLY A 71 -22.49 3.23 -26.52
N ILE A 72 -23.45 2.35 -26.23
CA ILE A 72 -23.57 1.65 -24.96
C ILE A 72 -22.14 1.28 -24.52
N PRO A 73 -21.67 1.71 -23.34
CA PRO A 73 -20.37 1.29 -22.82
C PRO A 73 -20.39 -0.23 -22.85
N THR A 74 -19.66 -0.80 -23.80
CA THR A 74 -19.60 -2.24 -23.93
C THR A 74 -18.95 -2.70 -22.63
N PRO A 75 -19.59 -3.57 -21.83
CA PRO A 75 -18.99 -4.02 -20.58
C PRO A 75 -17.58 -4.55 -20.91
N PRO A 76 -16.57 -4.27 -20.07
CA PRO A 76 -15.22 -4.72 -20.34
C PRO A 76 -15.27 -6.23 -20.63
N PRO A 77 -14.55 -6.69 -21.66
CA PRO A 77 -14.56 -8.09 -22.02
C PRO A 77 -14.21 -8.93 -20.80
N ARG A 78 -15.05 -9.91 -20.49
CA ARG A 78 -14.82 -10.81 -19.36
C ARG A 78 -13.46 -11.51 -19.57
N PRO A 79 -12.65 -11.68 -18.52
CA PRO A 79 -11.38 -12.36 -18.65
C PRO A 79 -11.60 -13.78 -19.18
N GLU A 80 -10.73 -14.25 -20.08
CA GLU A 80 -10.81 -15.61 -20.62
C GLU A 80 -10.71 -16.65 -19.50
N PHE A 81 -9.86 -16.38 -18.51
CA PHE A 81 -9.71 -17.17 -17.31
C PHE A 81 -9.08 -16.38 -16.16
N ARG A 82 -9.17 -16.94 -14.95
CA ARG A 82 -8.55 -16.42 -13.73
C ARG A 82 -7.39 -17.34 -13.31
N LEU A 83 -6.23 -16.75 -13.05
CA LEU A 83 -5.02 -17.42 -12.58
C LEU A 83 -4.62 -16.87 -11.22
N LEU A 84 -4.48 -17.74 -10.22
CA LEU A 84 -3.81 -17.40 -8.95
C LEU A 84 -2.33 -17.75 -9.05
N MET A 85 -1.46 -16.77 -8.93
CA MET A 85 -0.01 -16.94 -8.89
C MET A 85 0.49 -16.73 -7.46
N GLY A 86 0.81 -17.83 -6.78
CA GLY A 86 1.45 -17.80 -5.46
C GLY A 86 2.96 -17.64 -5.55
N VAL A 87 3.48 -16.48 -5.17
CA VAL A 87 4.91 -16.20 -5.09
C VAL A 87 5.40 -16.58 -3.70
N LEU A 88 6.14 -17.68 -3.56
CA LEU A 88 6.70 -18.09 -2.27
C LEU A 88 7.87 -17.16 -1.91
N THR A 89 7.81 -16.56 -0.72
CA THR A 89 8.83 -15.61 -0.25
C THR A 89 8.94 -15.62 1.28
N LEU A 90 9.92 -14.90 1.81
CA LEU A 90 10.18 -14.74 3.24
C LEU A 90 9.67 -13.40 3.74
N ALA A 91 9.24 -13.32 4.99
CA ALA A 91 8.73 -12.07 5.57
C ALA A 91 9.72 -10.89 5.41
N ASP A 92 11.01 -11.14 5.61
CA ASP A 92 12.07 -10.12 5.57
C ASP A 92 12.44 -9.66 4.15
N ARG A 93 11.96 -10.34 3.10
CA ARG A 93 12.24 -10.00 1.69
C ARG A 93 11.26 -8.99 1.10
N TYR A 94 11.04 -7.88 1.81
CA TYR A 94 10.15 -6.82 1.34
C TYR A 94 10.59 -6.24 -0.01
N GLU A 95 11.90 -6.01 -0.18
CA GLU A 95 12.45 -5.42 -1.41
C GLU A 95 12.18 -6.29 -2.65
N GLU A 96 12.29 -7.61 -2.51
CA GLU A 96 11.99 -8.57 -3.58
C GLU A 96 10.52 -8.50 -3.98
N ARG A 97 9.61 -8.54 -2.99
CA ARG A 97 8.17 -8.42 -3.24
C ARG A 97 7.83 -7.10 -3.91
N HIS A 98 8.34 -5.99 -3.40
CA HIS A 98 8.09 -4.66 -3.93
C HIS A 98 8.63 -4.52 -5.37
N ARG A 99 9.83 -5.04 -5.63
CA ARG A 99 10.40 -5.08 -6.98
C ARG A 99 9.53 -5.88 -7.94
N LEU A 100 9.07 -7.07 -7.56
CA LEU A 100 8.18 -7.87 -8.40
C LEU A 100 6.84 -7.17 -8.69
N ARG A 101 6.24 -6.49 -7.70
CA ARG A 101 5.04 -5.67 -7.92
C ARG A 101 5.26 -4.62 -9.01
N LEU A 102 6.36 -3.87 -8.92
CA LEU A 102 6.69 -2.84 -9.91
C LEU A 102 6.88 -3.46 -11.30
N LEU A 103 7.63 -4.56 -11.40
CA LEU A 103 7.90 -5.21 -12.69
C LEU A 103 6.62 -5.77 -13.32
N HIS A 104 5.72 -6.38 -12.53
CA HIS A 104 4.46 -6.89 -13.02
C HIS A 104 3.47 -5.76 -13.41
N GLN A 105 3.49 -4.62 -12.73
CA GLN A 105 2.67 -3.44 -13.08
C GLN A 105 3.07 -2.81 -14.42
N LEU A 106 4.32 -2.95 -14.85
CA LEU A 106 4.80 -2.41 -16.12
C LEU A 106 4.43 -3.27 -17.34
N GLN A 107 3.84 -4.45 -17.13
CA GLN A 107 3.51 -5.35 -18.22
C GLN A 107 2.26 -4.90 -19.00
N PRO A 108 2.18 -5.22 -20.30
CA PRO A 108 1.00 -4.91 -21.09
C PRO A 108 -0.24 -5.66 -20.55
N PRO A 109 -1.45 -5.12 -20.75
CA PRO A 109 -2.68 -5.79 -20.36
C PRO A 109 -2.84 -7.11 -21.13
N VAL A 110 -3.35 -8.13 -20.44
CA VAL A 110 -3.59 -9.48 -20.99
C VAL A 110 -5.06 -9.85 -20.88
N PRO A 111 -5.59 -10.74 -21.74
CA PRO A 111 -7.00 -11.16 -21.72
C PRO A 111 -7.31 -12.18 -20.60
N ALA A 112 -6.60 -12.12 -19.48
CA ALA A 112 -6.79 -13.00 -18.33
C ALA A 112 -6.66 -12.18 -17.04
N GLU A 113 -7.33 -12.62 -15.98
CA GLU A 113 -7.20 -12.03 -14.65
C GLU A 113 -6.12 -12.79 -13.89
N ILE A 114 -5.00 -12.12 -13.57
CA ILE A 114 -3.86 -12.72 -12.88
C ILE A 114 -3.75 -12.09 -11.50
N ASP A 115 -4.06 -12.87 -10.47
CA ASP A 115 -3.90 -12.46 -9.09
C ASP A 115 -2.55 -12.96 -8.58
N VAL A 116 -1.59 -12.04 -8.47
CA VAL A 116 -0.28 -12.33 -7.88
C VAL A 116 -0.37 -12.13 -6.38
N ARG A 117 -0.10 -13.18 -5.60
CA ARG A 117 -0.09 -13.10 -4.13
C ARG A 117 1.21 -13.64 -3.56
N PHE A 118 1.77 -12.91 -2.60
CA PHE A 118 2.99 -13.27 -1.89
C PHE A 118 2.65 -14.18 -0.71
N VAL A 119 3.28 -15.35 -0.68
CA VAL A 119 2.97 -16.41 0.29
C VAL A 119 4.07 -16.47 1.33
N LEU A 120 3.71 -16.15 2.57
CA LEU A 120 4.54 -16.20 3.76
C LEU A 120 4.12 -17.37 4.66
N CYS A 121 5.02 -17.89 5.49
CA CYS A 121 4.61 -18.71 6.63
C CYS A 121 4.43 -17.83 7.88
N ASN A 122 4.30 -18.43 9.06
CA ASN A 122 4.08 -17.72 10.30
C ASN A 122 5.17 -16.66 10.57
N LEU A 123 4.71 -15.46 10.97
CA LEU A 123 5.56 -14.33 11.34
C LEU A 123 6.09 -14.54 12.77
N THR A 124 7.42 -14.63 12.89
CA THR A 124 8.09 -15.02 14.14
C THR A 124 8.45 -13.82 15.01
N THR A 125 8.88 -12.71 14.40
CA THR A 125 9.30 -11.50 15.09
C THR A 125 8.18 -10.45 15.12
N ASP A 126 8.21 -9.55 16.11
CA ASP A 126 7.25 -8.45 16.20
C ASP A 126 7.43 -7.45 15.05
N GLU A 127 8.66 -7.23 14.61
CA GLU A 127 8.98 -6.40 13.45
C GLU A 127 8.33 -6.97 12.17
N GLN A 128 8.45 -8.27 11.92
CA GLN A 128 7.77 -8.93 10.79
C GLN A 128 6.26 -8.73 10.85
N ARG A 129 5.64 -8.87 12.02
CA ARG A 129 4.19 -8.67 12.19
C ARG A 129 3.77 -7.26 11.85
N VAL A 130 4.51 -6.25 12.33
CA VAL A 130 4.20 -4.84 12.06
C VAL A 130 4.38 -4.51 10.58
N LEU A 131 5.53 -4.87 9.99
CA LEU A 131 5.84 -4.52 8.61
C LEU A 131 4.92 -5.25 7.61
N VAL A 132 4.69 -6.54 7.81
CA VAL A 132 3.78 -7.32 6.95
C VAL A 132 2.34 -6.85 7.12
N ALA A 133 1.90 -6.47 8.31
CA ALA A 133 0.56 -5.89 8.50
C ALA A 133 0.38 -4.58 7.72
N LEU A 134 1.38 -3.70 7.74
CA LEU A 134 1.36 -2.47 6.94
C LEU A 134 1.35 -2.77 5.44
N GLU A 135 2.09 -3.80 5.01
CA GLU A 135 2.12 -4.25 3.63
C GLU A 135 0.76 -4.81 3.18
N ILE A 136 0.11 -5.63 4.00
CA ILE A 136 -1.26 -6.14 3.79
C ILE A 136 -2.24 -4.97 3.66
N MET A 137 -2.19 -4.00 4.57
CA MET A 137 -3.07 -2.83 4.53
C MET A 137 -2.88 -1.99 3.26
N ARG A 138 -1.66 -1.99 2.69
CA ARG A 138 -1.34 -1.19 1.51
C ARG A 138 -1.68 -1.90 0.19
N TYR A 139 -1.41 -3.19 0.08
CA TYR A 139 -1.45 -3.92 -1.19
C TYR A 139 -2.49 -5.05 -1.23
N ASP A 140 -2.92 -5.56 -0.08
CA ASP A 140 -3.89 -6.66 0.05
C ASP A 140 -3.55 -7.92 -0.77
N ASP A 141 -2.24 -8.20 -0.92
CA ASP A 141 -1.72 -9.25 -1.81
C ASP A 141 -0.86 -10.30 -1.08
N ILE A 142 -0.98 -10.39 0.25
CA ILE A 142 -0.18 -11.34 1.06
C ILE A 142 -1.08 -12.43 1.63
N ILE A 143 -0.64 -13.68 1.47
CA ILE A 143 -1.20 -14.86 2.13
C ILE A 143 -0.22 -15.29 3.21
N VAL A 144 -0.65 -15.28 4.47
CA VAL A 144 0.13 -15.83 5.60
C VAL A 144 -0.42 -17.21 5.93
N LEU A 145 0.41 -18.23 5.74
CA LEU A 145 0.08 -19.62 6.00
C LEU A 145 0.50 -20.04 7.41
N HIS A 146 -0.28 -20.94 8.01
CA HIS A 146 0.05 -21.56 9.29
C HIS A 146 1.09 -22.69 9.12
N CYS A 147 2.32 -22.29 8.78
CA CYS A 147 3.48 -23.18 8.64
C CYS A 147 4.70 -22.61 9.36
N TRP A 148 5.68 -23.47 9.58
CA TRP A 148 7.03 -23.03 9.93
C TRP A 148 7.72 -22.48 8.69
N GLU A 149 8.38 -21.32 8.82
CA GLU A 149 9.07 -20.69 7.69
C GLU A 149 10.23 -21.57 7.23
N ASN A 150 10.04 -22.16 6.04
CA ASN A 150 11.01 -23.02 5.39
C ASN A 150 10.80 -22.98 3.87
N MET A 151 11.82 -22.54 3.14
CA MET A 151 11.75 -22.47 1.68
C MET A 151 12.03 -23.81 1.00
N ASN A 152 12.63 -24.76 1.71
CA ASN A 152 13.11 -26.02 1.16
C ASN A 152 12.19 -27.21 1.45
N SER A 153 11.21 -27.07 2.36
CA SER A 153 10.32 -28.19 2.69
C SER A 153 8.96 -27.73 3.18
N GLY A 154 7.90 -28.20 2.52
CA GLY A 154 6.53 -28.13 3.01
C GLY A 154 5.74 -26.87 2.63
N LYS A 155 6.39 -25.75 2.32
CA LYS A 155 5.67 -24.50 1.98
C LYS A 155 4.82 -24.61 0.72
N THR A 156 5.32 -25.28 -0.33
CA THR A 156 4.54 -25.56 -1.55
C THR A 156 3.28 -26.38 -1.24
N TYR A 157 3.42 -27.43 -0.43
CA TYR A 157 2.28 -28.25 0.00
C TYR A 157 1.29 -27.44 0.86
N ALA A 158 1.80 -26.71 1.85
CA ALA A 158 1.00 -25.84 2.71
C ALA A 158 0.22 -24.81 1.89
N PHE A 159 0.85 -24.21 0.87
CA PHE A 159 0.19 -23.30 -0.05
C PHE A 159 -0.97 -23.98 -0.77
N PHE A 160 -0.72 -25.01 -1.59
CA PHE A 160 -1.78 -25.64 -2.38
C PHE A 160 -2.89 -26.27 -1.53
N SER A 161 -2.56 -26.91 -0.41
CA SER A 161 -3.55 -27.53 0.49
C SER A 161 -4.43 -26.52 1.22
N SER A 162 -3.97 -25.28 1.41
CA SER A 162 -4.73 -24.24 2.11
C SER A 162 -5.74 -23.50 1.23
N LEU A 163 -5.58 -23.54 -0.10
CA LEU A 163 -6.41 -22.77 -1.04
C LEU A 163 -7.92 -23.04 -0.93
N PRO A 164 -8.41 -24.29 -0.81
CA PRO A 164 -9.84 -24.54 -0.69
C PRO A 164 -10.46 -23.83 0.52
N GLU A 165 -9.73 -23.72 1.63
CA GLU A 165 -10.19 -23.05 2.85
C GLU A 165 -10.10 -21.53 2.71
N LEU A 166 -9.00 -21.02 2.15
CA LEU A 166 -8.78 -19.58 1.96
C LEU A 166 -9.87 -18.93 1.09
N PHE A 167 -10.39 -19.65 0.10
CA PHE A 167 -11.39 -19.12 -0.83
C PHE A 167 -12.81 -19.63 -0.58
N ARG A 168 -13.05 -20.36 0.53
CA ARG A 168 -14.35 -20.99 0.85
C ARG A 168 -15.52 -20.01 1.03
N GLY A 169 -15.23 -18.72 1.27
CA GLY A 169 -16.23 -17.68 1.52
C GLY A 169 -16.11 -16.44 0.62
N THR A 170 -15.01 -16.28 -0.12
CA THR A 170 -14.86 -15.23 -1.15
C THR A 170 -15.72 -15.51 -2.37
N SER A 171 -16.19 -16.76 -2.53
CA SER A 171 -17.21 -17.19 -3.52
C SER A 171 -18.63 -16.68 -3.21
N GLY A 172 -18.77 -15.61 -2.41
CA GLY A 172 -20.02 -14.87 -2.31
C GLY A 172 -20.50 -14.47 -3.70
N GLU A 173 -21.81 -14.68 -3.91
CA GLU A 173 -22.61 -14.47 -5.12
C GLU A 173 -21.98 -13.49 -6.14
N GLY A 174 -21.04 -13.98 -6.97
CA GLY A 174 -20.42 -13.18 -8.03
C GLY A 174 -18.96 -13.46 -8.36
N SER A 175 -18.13 -14.00 -7.46
CA SER A 175 -16.72 -14.27 -7.79
C SER A 175 -16.53 -15.66 -8.43
N LYS A 176 -16.06 -15.70 -9.68
CA LYS A 176 -15.75 -16.96 -10.40
C LYS A 176 -14.54 -17.63 -9.73
N PRO A 177 -14.51 -18.96 -9.48
CA PRO A 177 -13.31 -19.65 -9.02
C PRO A 177 -12.10 -19.42 -9.94
N TYR A 178 -10.88 -19.61 -9.41
CA TYR A 178 -9.68 -19.63 -10.23
C TYR A 178 -9.69 -20.85 -11.16
N ASP A 179 -9.40 -20.63 -12.44
CA ASP A 179 -9.28 -21.71 -13.43
C ASP A 179 -7.91 -22.38 -13.36
N PHE A 180 -6.88 -21.63 -12.95
CA PHE A 180 -5.52 -22.11 -12.75
C PHE A 180 -4.94 -21.59 -11.45
N VAL A 181 -4.06 -22.40 -10.86
CA VAL A 181 -3.22 -22.00 -9.74
C VAL A 181 -1.80 -22.39 -10.06
N MET A 182 -0.85 -21.51 -9.81
CA MET A 182 0.57 -21.81 -9.95
C MET A 182 1.37 -21.32 -8.75
N LYS A 183 2.57 -21.91 -8.61
CA LYS A 183 3.59 -21.51 -7.66
C LYS A 183 4.78 -20.94 -8.42
N THR A 184 5.40 -19.90 -7.87
CA THR A 184 6.71 -19.38 -8.27
C THR A 184 7.55 -19.00 -7.06
N ASP A 185 8.84 -18.82 -7.26
CA ASP A 185 9.76 -18.20 -6.31
C ASP A 185 9.82 -16.67 -6.52
N ASP A 186 10.34 -15.95 -5.52
CA ASP A 186 10.44 -14.48 -5.50
C ASP A 186 11.60 -13.89 -6.31
N ASP A 187 12.47 -14.75 -6.82
CA ASP A 187 13.56 -14.41 -7.73
C ASP A 187 13.23 -14.70 -9.21
N THR A 188 11.99 -15.12 -9.48
CA THR A 188 11.52 -15.49 -10.82
C THR A 188 10.57 -14.45 -11.39
N TYR A 189 10.82 -14.05 -12.64
CA TYR A 189 9.99 -13.09 -13.37
C TYR A 189 9.17 -13.78 -14.47
N PHE A 190 7.85 -13.59 -14.46
CA PHE A 190 6.95 -14.11 -15.48
C PHE A 190 6.54 -13.02 -16.47
N ARG A 191 6.62 -13.33 -17.77
CA ARG A 191 6.00 -12.50 -18.81
C ARG A 191 4.55 -12.96 -19.00
N PHE A 192 3.60 -12.12 -18.58
CA PHE A 192 2.17 -12.43 -18.61
C PHE A 192 1.62 -12.72 -20.00
N PRO A 193 2.02 -12.03 -21.09
CA PRO A 193 1.51 -12.34 -22.42
C PRO A 193 1.81 -13.79 -22.84
N GLU A 194 3.06 -14.23 -22.67
CA GLU A 194 3.48 -15.59 -23.02
C GLU A 194 2.90 -16.64 -22.08
N LEU A 195 2.78 -16.33 -20.79
CA LEU A 195 2.13 -17.21 -19.81
C LEU A 195 0.64 -17.41 -20.12
N VAL A 196 -0.06 -16.34 -20.50
CA VAL A 196 -1.48 -16.42 -20.86
C VAL A 196 -1.67 -17.18 -22.16
N GLU A 197 -0.82 -16.95 -23.16
CA GLU A 197 -0.86 -17.70 -24.43
C GLU A 197 -0.66 -19.20 -24.21
N SER A 198 0.32 -19.59 -23.36
CA SER A 198 0.61 -21.01 -23.10
C SER A 198 -0.53 -21.72 -22.38
N LEU A 199 -1.21 -21.01 -21.47
CA LEU A 199 -2.31 -21.52 -20.65
C LEU A 199 -3.68 -21.47 -21.35
N ARG A 200 -3.86 -20.61 -22.35
CA ARG A 200 -5.18 -20.36 -23.00
C ARG A 200 -5.88 -21.64 -23.44
N ARG A 201 -5.13 -22.55 -24.06
CA ARG A 201 -5.63 -23.81 -24.65
C ARG A 201 -5.46 -25.04 -23.75
N GLN A 202 -5.01 -24.85 -22.52
CA GLN A 202 -4.82 -25.97 -21.60
C GLN A 202 -6.14 -26.40 -20.97
N PRO A 203 -6.29 -27.70 -20.62
CA PRO A 203 -7.45 -28.19 -19.88
C PRO A 203 -7.55 -27.50 -18.51
N ARG A 204 -8.77 -27.24 -18.05
CA ARG A 204 -9.05 -26.60 -16.74
C ARG A 204 -9.18 -27.60 -15.60
N GLU A 205 -9.15 -28.88 -15.93
CA GLU A 205 -9.26 -30.00 -15.00
C GLU A 205 -8.01 -30.87 -15.17
N ASP A 206 -7.48 -31.37 -14.06
CA ASP A 206 -6.36 -32.32 -13.98
C ASP A 206 -5.09 -31.91 -14.77
N LEU A 207 -4.84 -30.60 -14.90
CA LEU A 207 -3.61 -30.08 -15.50
C LEU A 207 -2.47 -29.98 -14.47
N TYR A 208 -1.32 -30.57 -14.80
CA TYR A 208 -0.04 -30.23 -14.20
C TYR A 208 0.91 -29.74 -15.29
N TRP A 209 1.45 -28.54 -15.13
CA TRP A 209 2.26 -27.85 -16.13
C TRP A 209 3.45 -27.16 -15.44
N GLY A 210 4.65 -27.34 -15.97
CA GLY A 210 5.90 -26.83 -15.40
C GLY A 210 7.10 -27.10 -16.29
#